data_AF-A0A7V2ZHQ9-F1
#
_entry.id   AF-A0A7V2ZHQ9-F1
#
_cell.length_a   1.000
_cell.length_b   1.000
_cell.length_c   1.000
_cell.angle_alpha   90.00
_cell.angle_beta   90.00
_cell.angle_gamma   90.00
#
_symmetry.space_group_name_H-M   'P 1'
#
loop_
_entity.id
_entity.type
_entity.pdbx_description
1 polymer ?
#
loop_
_entity_poly.entity_id
_entity_poly.type
_entity_poly.pdbx_seq_one_letter_code
_entity_poly.pdbx_strand_id
1 'polypeptide(L)'
;MLIDISTALPPYKVNQSLAASELKKRMGGTSAISRMIDMAANQSGIDHRYFVIQDGEENSSDKFYTKNDLHFSPDTKTRMNEYEKWSVYLTKQAVRDLSEKNKIDFGSIDRLITISCTGFFAPGLDYELIKEFNISPNVKRTNIGFMGCAAALVGMNSVWEAMKQNENENVLMVAVELCSLHLQIEPTRDNILANMIFADGAAAAFFSKKYNSDRIILEIQFAESFLFEDSAKFMGWKIGNNGFEMMLSSELPKIILNSATPKAKEILTKKGIDISSINHWALHPGGRAILDSLQSGLSLSDEQLKPSRDVLKNNGNLSSVSILFVLKKFLENVNLKKDDYLCAIAFGPGLTMELVLFKVV
;
A
#
# COMPACT_ATOMS: atom_id res chain seq x y z
N MET A 1 1.54 8.11 -19.00
CA MET A 1 0.40 8.64 -18.23
C MET A 1 -0.22 7.49 -17.44
N LEU A 2 -0.62 7.71 -16.18
CA LEU A 2 -1.47 6.78 -15.42
C LEU A 2 -2.90 6.93 -15.93
N ILE A 3 -3.41 5.85 -16.51
CA ILE A 3 -4.70 5.82 -17.20
C ILE A 3 -5.83 5.49 -16.24
N ASP A 4 -5.67 4.41 -15.48
CA ASP A 4 -6.69 3.94 -14.55
C ASP A 4 -6.09 3.01 -13.49
N ILE A 5 -6.84 2.83 -12.40
CA ILE A 5 -6.53 1.91 -11.30
C ILE A 5 -7.76 1.09 -10.95
N SER A 6 -7.60 -0.21 -10.83
CA SER A 6 -8.56 -1.13 -10.22
C SER A 6 -8.02 -1.64 -8.88
N THR A 7 -8.92 -2.16 -8.05
CA THR A 7 -8.60 -2.59 -6.69
C THR A 7 -9.40 -3.82 -6.34
N ALA A 8 -8.79 -4.79 -5.67
CA ALA A 8 -9.44 -5.96 -5.12
C ALA A 8 -9.21 -6.03 -3.60
N LEU A 9 -10.27 -6.37 -2.86
CA LEU A 9 -10.25 -6.58 -1.42
C LEU A 9 -10.66 -8.03 -1.12
N PRO A 10 -10.05 -8.67 -0.12
CA PRO A 10 -10.44 -10.01 0.29
C PRO A 10 -11.80 -10.02 1.01
N PRO A 11 -12.43 -11.20 1.20
CA PRO A 11 -13.83 -11.28 1.56
C PRO A 11 -14.15 -10.91 3.02
N TYR A 12 -13.19 -11.03 3.94
CA TYR A 12 -13.46 -10.88 5.37
C TYR A 12 -13.33 -9.44 5.83
N LYS A 13 -14.47 -8.74 5.92
CA LYS A 13 -14.57 -7.37 6.44
C LYS A 13 -14.74 -7.38 7.96
N VAL A 14 -13.78 -6.81 8.68
CA VAL A 14 -13.72 -6.86 10.15
C VAL A 14 -13.75 -5.46 10.74
N ASN A 15 -14.70 -5.21 11.65
CA ASN A 15 -14.77 -3.96 12.41
C ASN A 15 -13.58 -3.81 13.35
N GLN A 16 -13.11 -2.59 13.54
CA GLN A 16 -11.91 -2.32 14.33
C GLN A 16 -12.06 -2.74 15.81
N SER A 17 -13.26 -2.59 16.39
CA SER A 17 -13.57 -3.05 17.75
C SER A 17 -13.53 -4.57 17.90
N LEU A 18 -13.97 -5.30 16.87
CA LEU A 18 -13.91 -6.76 16.83
C LEU A 18 -12.47 -7.24 16.68
N ALA A 19 -11.69 -6.62 15.79
CA ALA A 19 -10.27 -6.91 15.63
C ALA A 19 -9.50 -6.70 16.95
N ALA A 20 -9.79 -5.63 17.69
CA ALA A 20 -9.22 -5.36 19.00
C ALA A 20 -9.60 -6.45 20.03
N SER A 21 -10.87 -6.85 20.06
CA SER A 21 -11.38 -7.90 20.96
C SER A 21 -10.72 -9.25 20.70
N GLU A 22 -10.58 -9.64 19.43
CA GLU A 22 -9.90 -10.87 19.05
C GLU A 22 -8.39 -10.81 19.35
N LEU A 23 -7.74 -9.66 19.15
CA LEU A 23 -6.32 -9.51 19.50
C LEU A 23 -6.06 -9.69 21.01
N LYS A 24 -6.93 -9.15 21.87
CA LYS A 24 -6.84 -9.36 23.33
C LYS A 24 -6.91 -10.84 23.69
N LYS A 25 -7.80 -11.59 23.04
CA LYS A 25 -7.92 -13.04 23.25
C LYS A 25 -6.64 -13.78 22.85
N ARG A 26 -5.99 -13.38 21.74
CA ARG A 26 -4.76 -13.98 21.22
C ARG A 26 -3.53 -13.67 22.07
N MET A 27 -3.33 -12.41 22.42
CA MET A 27 -2.14 -11.97 23.18
C MET A 27 -2.15 -12.40 24.65
N GLY A 28 -3.28 -12.90 25.18
CA GLY A 28 -3.34 -13.53 26.51
C GLY A 28 -2.89 -12.61 27.67
N GLY A 29 -3.06 -11.29 27.50
CA GLY A 29 -2.36 -10.29 28.31
C GLY A 29 -3.10 -9.79 29.55
N THR A 30 -2.38 -8.97 30.33
CA THR A 30 -2.91 -8.27 31.52
C THR A 30 -3.92 -7.17 31.14
N SER A 31 -4.57 -6.59 32.15
CA SER A 31 -5.40 -5.38 31.97
C SER A 31 -4.62 -4.20 31.35
N ALA A 32 -3.29 -4.13 31.52
CA ALA A 32 -2.47 -3.13 30.86
C ALA A 32 -2.38 -3.34 29.34
N ILE A 33 -2.13 -4.57 28.89
CA ILE A 33 -2.09 -4.90 27.45
C ILE A 33 -3.45 -4.66 26.80
N SER A 34 -4.54 -5.04 27.48
CA SER A 34 -5.89 -4.79 26.97
C SER A 34 -6.16 -3.30 26.75
N ARG A 35 -5.75 -2.44 27.69
CA ARG A 35 -5.87 -0.98 27.55
C ARG A 35 -5.01 -0.43 26.40
N MET A 36 -3.82 -0.98 26.17
CA MET A 36 -2.97 -0.58 25.05
C MET A 36 -3.62 -0.93 23.70
N ILE A 37 -4.23 -2.12 23.59
CA ILE A 37 -4.96 -2.52 22.40
C ILE A 37 -6.18 -1.61 22.17
N ASP A 38 -6.95 -1.31 23.22
CA ASP A 38 -8.08 -0.38 23.13
C ASP A 38 -7.66 1.01 22.67
N MET A 39 -6.56 1.52 23.22
CA MET A 39 -6.02 2.82 22.82
C MET A 39 -5.58 2.81 21.35
N ALA A 40 -4.85 1.78 20.91
CA ALA A 40 -4.42 1.64 19.52
C ALA A 40 -5.62 1.56 18.56
N ALA A 41 -6.64 0.79 18.90
CA ALA A 41 -7.87 0.68 18.11
C ALA A 41 -8.63 2.02 18.03
N ASN A 42 -8.89 2.66 19.17
CA ASN A 42 -9.66 3.90 19.25
C ASN A 42 -8.96 5.10 18.59
N GLN A 43 -7.62 5.10 18.58
CA GLN A 43 -6.83 6.18 17.98
C GLN A 43 -6.39 5.88 16.53
N SER A 44 -6.68 4.70 16.00
CA SER A 44 -6.23 4.27 14.67
C SER A 44 -6.78 5.12 13.52
N GLY A 45 -7.99 5.68 13.69
CA GLY A 45 -8.73 6.33 12.59
C GLY A 45 -9.28 5.34 11.57
N ILE A 46 -9.45 4.07 11.95
CA ILE A 46 -9.91 2.95 11.11
C ILE A 46 -11.25 2.45 11.65
N ASP A 47 -12.25 2.34 10.78
CA ASP A 47 -13.56 1.76 11.11
C ASP A 47 -13.55 0.25 10.88
N HIS A 48 -13.03 -0.17 9.72
CA HIS A 48 -12.96 -1.58 9.32
C HIS A 48 -11.75 -1.86 8.44
N ARG A 49 -11.39 -3.15 8.39
CA ARG A 49 -10.29 -3.70 7.59
C ARG A 49 -10.75 -4.94 6.85
N TYR A 50 -10.01 -5.33 5.81
CA TYR A 50 -10.26 -6.52 5.02
C TYR A 50 -9.09 -7.50 5.17
N PHE A 51 -9.39 -8.78 5.35
CA PHE A 51 -8.39 -9.83 5.52
C PHE A 51 -8.67 -11.05 4.63
N VAL A 52 -7.61 -11.79 4.29
CA VAL A 52 -7.72 -13.11 3.61
C VAL A 52 -8.01 -14.26 4.58
N ILE A 53 -7.84 -14.01 5.88
CA ILE A 53 -8.10 -14.97 6.94
C ILE A 53 -9.43 -14.69 7.66
N GLN A 54 -10.09 -15.74 8.14
CA GLN A 54 -11.39 -15.68 8.84
C GLN A 54 -11.27 -15.27 10.31
N ASP A 55 -10.07 -14.91 10.75
CA ASP A 55 -9.72 -14.67 12.15
C ASP A 55 -10.48 -13.54 12.85
N GLY A 56 -11.13 -12.67 12.09
CA GLY A 56 -12.02 -11.64 12.61
C GLY A 56 -13.49 -12.00 12.61
N GLU A 57 -13.87 -13.22 12.24
CA GLU A 57 -15.25 -13.72 12.34
C GLU A 57 -15.48 -14.37 13.71
N GLU A 58 -16.56 -13.99 14.40
CA GLU A 58 -16.83 -14.44 15.79
C GLU A 58 -17.00 -15.96 15.90
N ASN A 59 -17.61 -16.61 14.90
CA ASN A 59 -17.99 -18.02 14.92
C ASN A 59 -17.20 -18.90 13.94
N SER A 60 -16.07 -18.42 13.38
CA SER A 60 -15.27 -19.26 12.47
C SER A 60 -14.59 -20.38 13.25
N SER A 61 -14.80 -21.63 12.79
CA SER A 61 -14.09 -22.83 13.25
C SER A 61 -12.67 -22.93 12.68
N ASP A 62 -12.41 -22.22 11.58
CA ASP A 62 -11.23 -22.37 10.73
C ASP A 62 -10.33 -21.14 10.84
N LYS A 63 -10.05 -20.70 12.08
CA LYS A 63 -9.13 -19.59 12.33
C LYS A 63 -7.71 -19.99 11.91
N PHE A 64 -7.02 -19.10 11.22
CA PHE A 64 -5.62 -19.28 10.84
C PHE A 64 -4.70 -19.19 12.06
N TYR A 65 -5.07 -18.40 13.08
CA TYR A 65 -4.39 -18.33 14.37
C TYR A 65 -5.25 -19.01 15.45
N THR A 66 -4.94 -20.28 15.80
CA THR A 66 -5.71 -21.07 16.78
C THR A 66 -4.98 -21.21 18.13
N LYS A 67 -5.74 -21.53 19.18
CA LYS A 67 -5.22 -21.80 20.54
C LYS A 67 -4.96 -23.28 20.84
N ASN A 68 -5.21 -24.19 19.90
CA ASN A 68 -4.95 -25.61 20.13
C ASN A 68 -3.44 -25.85 20.10
N ASP A 69 -2.96 -26.77 20.95
CA ASP A 69 -1.55 -27.04 21.32
C ASP A 69 -0.56 -27.32 20.16
N LEU A 70 -0.99 -27.21 18.90
CA LEU A 70 -0.16 -27.45 17.73
C LEU A 70 0.21 -26.17 16.94
N HIS A 71 -0.54 -25.06 16.94
CA HIS A 71 -0.16 -23.84 16.16
C HIS A 71 -0.66 -22.51 16.77
N PHE A 72 0.00 -22.02 17.83
CA PHE A 72 -0.25 -20.68 18.39
C PHE A 72 0.22 -19.53 17.45
N SER A 73 1.15 -19.83 16.53
CA SER A 73 1.63 -18.91 15.50
C SER A 73 2.09 -19.73 14.27
N PRO A 74 1.40 -19.65 13.12
CA PRO A 74 1.80 -20.37 11.91
C PRO A 74 3.26 -20.07 11.56
N ASP A 75 3.98 -21.08 11.06
CA ASP A 75 5.34 -20.88 10.59
C ASP A 75 5.35 -20.07 9.27
N THR A 76 6.52 -19.56 8.90
CA THR A 76 6.68 -18.75 7.69
C THR A 76 6.26 -19.52 6.44
N LYS A 77 6.52 -20.83 6.39
CA LYS A 77 6.11 -21.67 5.25
C LYS A 77 4.59 -21.71 5.08
N THR A 78 3.85 -21.94 6.15
CA THR A 78 2.39 -21.97 6.16
C THR A 78 1.81 -20.62 5.71
N ARG A 79 2.41 -19.51 6.18
CA ARG A 79 2.04 -18.15 5.75
C ARG A 79 2.31 -17.92 4.26
N MET A 80 3.44 -18.40 3.74
CA MET A 80 3.76 -18.26 2.32
C MET A 80 2.84 -19.09 1.41
N ASN A 81 2.37 -20.25 1.85
CA ASN A 81 1.39 -21.04 1.10
C ASN A 81 0.06 -20.29 0.94
N GLU A 82 -0.46 -19.68 2.01
CA GLU A 82 -1.65 -18.84 1.93
C GLU A 82 -1.39 -17.56 1.13
N TYR A 83 -0.20 -16.98 1.26
CA TYR A 83 0.19 -15.81 0.48
C TYR A 83 0.14 -16.11 -1.03
N GLU A 84 0.76 -17.21 -1.49
CA GLU A 84 0.76 -17.60 -2.90
C GLU A 84 -0.67 -17.72 -3.43
N LYS A 85 -1.52 -18.50 -2.74
CA LYS A 85 -2.92 -18.69 -3.11
C LYS A 85 -3.71 -17.38 -3.23
N TRP A 86 -3.68 -16.54 -2.19
CA TRP A 86 -4.50 -15.33 -2.14
C TRP A 86 -3.94 -14.19 -2.98
N SER A 87 -2.61 -14.06 -3.06
CA SER A 87 -1.97 -13.03 -3.86
C SER A 87 -2.27 -13.22 -5.34
N VAL A 88 -2.21 -14.46 -5.84
CA VAL A 88 -2.59 -14.81 -7.21
C VAL A 88 -4.07 -14.51 -7.45
N TYR A 89 -4.95 -14.89 -6.51
CA TYR A 89 -6.40 -14.64 -6.66
C TYR A 89 -6.74 -13.15 -6.75
N LEU A 90 -6.30 -12.34 -5.79
CA LEU A 90 -6.65 -10.91 -5.71
C LEU A 90 -6.03 -10.10 -6.85
N THR A 91 -4.79 -10.42 -7.24
CA THR A 91 -4.14 -9.73 -8.37
C THR A 91 -4.83 -10.04 -9.69
N LYS A 92 -5.24 -11.28 -9.94
CA LYS A 92 -6.05 -11.64 -11.11
C LYS A 92 -7.38 -10.90 -11.13
N GLN A 93 -8.06 -10.77 -10.00
CA GLN A 93 -9.30 -9.97 -9.93
C GLN A 93 -9.05 -8.51 -10.29
N ALA A 94 -8.07 -7.85 -9.66
CA ALA A 94 -7.76 -6.47 -9.97
C ALA A 94 -7.42 -6.29 -11.47
N VAL A 95 -6.57 -7.15 -12.05
CA VAL A 95 -6.21 -7.04 -13.46
C VAL A 95 -7.40 -7.29 -14.40
N ARG A 96 -8.31 -8.24 -14.09
CA ARG A 96 -9.55 -8.45 -14.84
C ARG A 96 -10.42 -7.19 -14.84
N ASP A 97 -10.72 -6.65 -13.66
CA ASP A 97 -11.58 -5.46 -13.52
C ASP A 97 -11.00 -4.26 -14.27
N LEU A 98 -9.67 -4.08 -14.23
CA LEU A 98 -8.97 -3.01 -14.94
C LEU A 98 -9.11 -3.16 -16.46
N SER A 99 -8.92 -4.39 -16.95
CA SER A 99 -8.98 -4.72 -18.36
C SER A 99 -10.39 -4.61 -18.91
N GLU A 100 -11.40 -5.11 -18.19
CA GLU A 100 -12.81 -4.99 -18.59
C GLU A 100 -13.25 -3.52 -18.70
N LYS A 101 -12.84 -2.67 -17.74
CA LYS A 101 -13.17 -1.24 -17.74
C LYS A 101 -12.50 -0.45 -18.87
N ASN A 102 -11.29 -0.86 -19.28
CA ASN A 102 -10.46 -0.09 -20.23
C ASN A 102 -10.23 -0.79 -21.57
N LYS A 103 -10.75 -2.00 -21.76
CA LYS A 103 -10.55 -2.86 -22.94
C LYS A 103 -9.07 -3.04 -23.28
N ILE A 104 -8.26 -3.34 -22.26
CA ILE A 104 -6.81 -3.47 -22.41
C ILE A 104 -6.48 -4.71 -23.25
N ASP A 105 -5.73 -4.52 -24.34
CA ASP A 105 -5.11 -5.61 -25.06
C ASP A 105 -3.84 -6.07 -24.32
N PHE A 106 -3.90 -7.24 -23.67
CA PHE A 106 -2.78 -7.80 -22.94
C PHE A 106 -1.58 -8.15 -23.84
N GLY A 107 -1.78 -8.36 -25.15
CA GLY A 107 -0.71 -8.56 -26.11
C GLY A 107 0.16 -7.31 -26.31
N SER A 108 -0.38 -6.13 -25.99
CA SER A 108 0.28 -4.83 -26.14
C SER A 108 1.07 -4.37 -24.91
N ILE A 109 1.10 -5.16 -23.83
CA ILE A 109 1.83 -4.83 -22.59
C ILE A 109 3.33 -5.06 -22.81
N ASP A 110 4.11 -3.98 -22.76
CA ASP A 110 5.56 -4.03 -22.96
C ASP A 110 6.33 -4.35 -21.68
N ARG A 111 5.74 -3.97 -20.52
CA ARG A 111 6.33 -4.18 -19.20
C ARG A 111 5.28 -4.53 -18.16
N LEU A 112 5.63 -5.53 -17.34
CA LEU A 112 4.89 -5.96 -16.17
C LEU A 112 5.73 -5.71 -14.92
N ILE A 113 5.20 -4.90 -13.99
CA ILE A 113 5.80 -4.62 -12.69
C ILE A 113 4.94 -5.26 -11.61
N THR A 114 5.52 -6.14 -10.80
CA THR A 114 4.85 -6.73 -9.63
C THR A 114 5.44 -6.19 -8.34
N ILE A 115 4.60 -5.90 -7.35
CA ILE A 115 5.00 -5.29 -6.08
C ILE A 115 4.38 -6.06 -4.90
N SER A 116 5.22 -6.42 -3.93
CA SER A 116 4.79 -6.93 -2.63
C SER A 116 5.95 -6.91 -1.62
N CYS A 117 5.65 -6.70 -0.35
CA CYS A 117 6.58 -6.92 0.76
C CYS A 117 6.10 -7.97 1.76
N THR A 118 4.95 -8.60 1.51
CA THR A 118 4.29 -9.54 2.44
C THR A 118 4.42 -11.00 2.02
N GLY A 119 5.09 -11.31 0.93
CA GLY A 119 5.45 -12.69 0.63
C GLY A 119 6.23 -12.88 -0.66
N PHE A 120 6.79 -14.08 -0.81
CA PHE A 120 7.61 -14.46 -1.95
C PHE A 120 7.33 -15.91 -2.33
N PHE A 121 7.22 -16.17 -3.63
CA PHE A 121 7.21 -17.50 -4.22
C PHE A 121 7.81 -17.43 -5.63
N ALA A 122 8.30 -18.55 -6.14
CA ALA A 122 8.90 -18.64 -7.47
C ALA A 122 8.49 -19.97 -8.14
N PRO A 123 7.98 -19.98 -9.38
CA PRO A 123 7.70 -18.84 -10.26
C PRO A 123 6.70 -17.82 -9.66
N GLY A 124 6.97 -16.52 -9.79
CA GLY A 124 6.28 -15.47 -9.04
C GLY A 124 4.96 -14.99 -9.66
N LEU A 125 4.40 -13.93 -9.06
CA LEU A 125 3.15 -13.29 -9.55
C LEU A 125 3.22 -12.87 -11.01
N ASP A 126 4.39 -12.44 -11.47
CA ASP A 126 4.64 -12.07 -12.86
C ASP A 126 4.36 -13.24 -13.80
N TYR A 127 4.82 -14.45 -13.46
CA TYR A 127 4.57 -15.66 -14.23
C TYR A 127 3.08 -16.02 -14.27
N GLU A 128 2.41 -15.99 -13.10
CA GLU A 128 0.99 -16.30 -12.99
C GLU A 128 0.10 -15.35 -13.79
N LEU A 129 0.40 -14.05 -13.78
CA LEU A 129 -0.32 -13.05 -14.55
C LEU A 129 -0.07 -13.19 -16.05
N ILE A 130 1.17 -13.46 -16.48
CA ILE A 130 1.49 -13.67 -17.90
C ILE A 130 0.71 -14.84 -18.47
N LYS A 131 0.70 -15.96 -17.74
CA LYS A 131 -0.02 -17.16 -18.15
C LYS A 131 -1.53 -16.95 -18.18
N GLU A 132 -2.09 -16.31 -17.15
CA GLU A 132 -3.53 -16.08 -17.02
C GLU A 132 -4.08 -15.18 -18.13
N PHE A 133 -3.40 -14.07 -18.41
CA PHE A 133 -3.89 -13.04 -19.32
C PHE A 133 -3.29 -13.13 -20.72
N ASN A 134 -2.53 -14.19 -21.00
CA ASN A 134 -1.82 -14.39 -22.27
C ASN A 134 -0.99 -13.16 -22.67
N ILE A 135 -0.32 -12.54 -21.69
CA ILE A 135 0.61 -11.43 -21.95
C ILE A 135 1.78 -11.98 -22.77
N SER A 136 2.31 -11.15 -23.68
CA SER A 136 3.46 -11.52 -24.52
C SER A 136 4.58 -12.17 -23.71
N PRO A 137 5.15 -13.31 -24.15
CA PRO A 137 6.29 -13.94 -23.47
C PRO A 137 7.56 -13.07 -23.50
N ASN A 138 7.60 -12.05 -24.37
CA ASN A 138 8.70 -11.08 -24.45
C ASN A 138 8.53 -9.88 -23.50
N VAL A 139 7.45 -9.82 -22.71
CA VAL A 139 7.20 -8.72 -21.78
C VAL A 139 8.38 -8.54 -20.82
N LYS A 140 8.80 -7.29 -20.60
CA LYS A 140 9.85 -6.98 -19.62
C LYS A 140 9.27 -7.11 -18.22
N ARG A 141 9.89 -7.92 -17.37
CA ARG A 141 9.38 -8.21 -16.02
C ARG A 141 10.23 -7.51 -14.97
N THR A 142 9.59 -6.90 -13.98
CA THR A 142 10.28 -6.28 -12.84
C THR A 142 9.51 -6.60 -11.57
N ASN A 143 10.16 -7.29 -10.63
CA ASN A 143 9.58 -7.56 -9.32
C ASN A 143 10.21 -6.65 -8.27
N ILE A 144 9.38 -5.79 -7.65
CA ILE A 144 9.78 -4.88 -6.58
C ILE A 144 9.35 -5.52 -5.27
N GLY A 145 10.28 -6.26 -4.67
CA GLY A 145 10.09 -6.99 -3.42
C GLY A 145 10.60 -6.22 -2.20
N PHE A 146 9.94 -6.38 -1.06
CA PHE A 146 10.48 -6.03 0.27
C PHE A 146 10.78 -4.54 0.52
N MET A 147 10.25 -3.62 -0.30
CA MET A 147 10.45 -2.16 -0.13
C MET A 147 9.37 -1.47 0.74
N GLY A 148 8.51 -2.26 1.37
CA GLY A 148 7.47 -1.79 2.30
C GLY A 148 6.45 -0.84 1.66
N CYS A 149 5.88 0.03 2.49
CA CYS A 149 4.73 0.86 2.12
C CYS A 149 4.97 1.86 0.98
N ALA A 150 6.22 2.18 0.64
CA ALA A 150 6.57 3.08 -0.46
C ALA A 150 6.71 2.37 -1.83
N ALA A 151 6.68 1.04 -1.86
CA ALA A 151 7.07 0.26 -3.05
C ALA A 151 6.24 0.57 -4.30
N ALA A 152 4.97 0.98 -4.17
CA ALA A 152 4.17 1.40 -5.32
C ALA A 152 4.66 2.70 -5.97
N LEU A 153 5.17 3.65 -5.19
CA LEU A 153 5.78 4.86 -5.75
C LEU A 153 7.17 4.58 -6.35
N VAL A 154 7.94 3.63 -5.78
CA VAL A 154 9.15 3.09 -6.43
C VAL A 154 8.81 2.46 -7.79
N GLY A 155 7.71 1.71 -7.85
CA GLY A 155 7.15 1.19 -9.09
C GLY A 155 6.81 2.29 -10.09
N MET A 156 6.17 3.38 -9.64
CA MET A 156 5.88 4.53 -10.50
C MET A 156 7.13 5.25 -10.99
N ASN A 157 8.19 5.34 -10.19
CA ASN A 157 9.48 5.83 -10.67
C ASN A 157 10.01 4.94 -11.81
N SER A 158 9.96 3.61 -11.62
CA SER A 158 10.36 2.64 -12.65
C SER A 158 9.50 2.76 -13.93
N VAL A 159 8.20 3.02 -13.80
CA VAL A 159 7.30 3.32 -14.93
C VAL A 159 7.75 4.59 -15.64
N TRP A 160 7.97 5.69 -14.89
CA TRP A 160 8.35 6.98 -15.44
C TRP A 160 9.66 6.92 -16.22
N GLU A 161 10.68 6.22 -15.69
CA GLU A 161 11.94 6.00 -16.38
C GLU A 161 11.77 5.13 -17.63
N ALA A 162 11.04 4.01 -17.53
CA ALA A 162 10.82 3.10 -18.65
C ALA A 162 10.08 3.79 -19.80
N MET A 163 9.04 4.58 -19.49
CA MET A 163 8.22 5.27 -20.48
C MET A 163 8.96 6.39 -21.20
N LYS A 164 10.13 6.84 -20.76
CA LYS A 164 10.97 7.75 -21.58
C LYS A 164 11.53 7.05 -22.81
N GLN A 165 11.60 5.73 -22.83
CA GLN A 165 12.06 4.93 -23.96
C GLN A 165 10.88 4.59 -24.89
N ASN A 166 11.07 4.64 -26.21
CA ASN A 166 9.99 4.44 -27.18
C ASN A 166 9.33 3.05 -27.09
N GLU A 167 10.08 2.03 -26.69
CA GLU A 167 9.67 0.62 -26.59
C GLU A 167 8.81 0.26 -25.37
N ASN A 168 8.61 1.17 -24.40
CA ASN A 168 7.68 0.95 -23.28
C ASN A 168 6.48 1.87 -23.45
N GLU A 169 5.54 1.50 -24.32
CA GLU A 169 4.31 2.25 -24.55
C GLU A 169 3.28 1.95 -23.47
N ASN A 170 3.07 0.68 -23.14
CA ASN A 170 2.09 0.22 -22.16
C ASN A 170 2.75 -0.53 -21.01
N VAL A 171 2.48 -0.09 -19.78
CA VAL A 171 3.01 -0.70 -18.57
C VAL A 171 1.87 -1.10 -17.64
N LEU A 172 1.86 -2.36 -17.24
CA LEU A 172 0.97 -2.88 -16.22
C LEU A 172 1.73 -3.01 -14.90
N MET A 173 1.24 -2.34 -13.85
CA MET A 173 1.80 -2.42 -12.51
C MET A 173 0.78 -3.04 -11.57
N VAL A 174 1.17 -4.10 -10.86
CA VAL A 174 0.27 -4.87 -10.00
C VAL A 174 0.89 -5.00 -8.62
N ALA A 175 0.17 -4.54 -7.59
CA ALA A 175 0.60 -4.61 -6.21
C ALA A 175 -0.37 -5.46 -5.40
N VAL A 176 0.16 -6.22 -4.44
CA VAL A 176 -0.65 -7.00 -3.50
C VAL A 176 0.04 -7.10 -2.16
N GLU A 177 -0.73 -6.94 -1.09
CA GLU A 177 -0.22 -7.02 0.27
C GLU A 177 -1.20 -7.79 1.15
N LEU A 178 -0.69 -8.79 1.86
CA LEU A 178 -1.44 -9.69 2.72
C LEU A 178 -0.87 -9.65 4.15
N CYS A 179 -0.95 -8.48 4.78
CA CYS A 179 -0.37 -8.22 6.09
C CYS A 179 -1.00 -9.05 7.22
N SER A 180 -2.27 -9.46 7.10
CA SER A 180 -2.95 -10.29 8.09
C SER A 180 -2.28 -11.65 8.28
N LEU A 181 -1.57 -12.14 7.26
CA LEU A 181 -0.76 -13.36 7.32
C LEU A 181 0.50 -13.20 8.17
N HIS A 182 0.79 -12.02 8.73
CA HIS A 182 1.97 -11.72 9.55
C HIS A 182 1.63 -11.17 10.94
N LEU A 183 0.41 -11.43 11.43
CA LEU A 183 0.01 -11.07 12.79
C LEU A 183 0.95 -11.71 13.82
N GLN A 184 1.41 -10.89 14.75
CA GLN A 184 2.30 -11.28 15.84
C GLN A 184 1.55 -11.35 17.18
N ILE A 185 1.86 -12.35 18.00
CA ILE A 185 1.15 -12.67 19.25
C ILE A 185 1.85 -12.13 20.50
N GLU A 186 3.14 -11.83 20.41
CA GLU A 186 3.88 -11.26 21.54
C GLU A 186 3.37 -9.83 21.80
N PRO A 187 2.99 -9.48 23.04
CA PRO A 187 2.33 -8.22 23.37
C PRO A 187 3.31 -7.05 23.48
N THR A 188 4.19 -6.88 22.50
CA THR A 188 5.04 -5.70 22.38
C THR A 188 4.22 -4.52 21.83
N ARG A 189 4.64 -3.29 22.14
CA ARG A 189 3.98 -2.08 21.63
C ARG A 189 3.92 -2.06 20.10
N ASP A 190 5.01 -2.46 19.45
CA ASP A 190 5.14 -2.43 18.00
C ASP A 190 4.22 -3.48 17.35
N ASN A 191 4.11 -4.68 17.93
CA ASN A 191 3.17 -5.71 17.48
C ASN A 191 1.71 -5.30 17.68
N ILE A 192 1.38 -4.67 18.81
CA ILE A 192 0.01 -4.16 19.05
C ILE A 192 -0.35 -3.11 18.00
N LEU A 193 0.56 -2.15 17.74
CA LEU A 193 0.33 -1.12 16.74
C LEU A 193 0.19 -1.74 15.33
N ALA A 194 1.09 -2.64 14.96
CA ALA A 194 1.06 -3.39 13.70
C ALA A 194 -0.29 -4.06 13.44
N ASN A 195 -0.71 -4.89 14.39
CA ASN A 195 -1.92 -5.70 14.29
C ASN A 195 -3.19 -4.85 14.25
N MET A 196 -3.13 -3.59 14.70
CA MET A 196 -4.26 -2.68 14.72
C MET A 196 -4.35 -1.79 13.47
N ILE A 197 -3.30 -1.67 12.65
CA ILE A 197 -3.33 -0.78 11.47
C ILE A 197 -3.34 -1.53 10.15
N PHE A 198 -2.61 -2.64 10.03
CA PHE A 198 -2.41 -3.29 8.74
C PHE A 198 -3.59 -4.15 8.30
N ALA A 199 -3.78 -4.24 6.99
CA ALA A 199 -4.83 -5.01 6.32
C ALA A 199 -4.38 -5.49 4.94
N ASP A 200 -5.29 -6.16 4.23
CA ASP A 200 -4.96 -6.88 3.01
C ASP A 200 -5.68 -6.29 1.78
N GLY A 201 -5.02 -6.31 0.64
CA GLY A 201 -5.62 -5.88 -0.63
C GLY A 201 -4.68 -6.01 -1.82
N ALA A 202 -5.23 -5.82 -3.01
CA ALA A 202 -4.47 -5.74 -4.25
C ALA A 202 -4.97 -4.58 -5.12
N ALA A 203 -4.10 -4.10 -6.00
CA ALA A 203 -4.46 -3.11 -7.00
C ALA A 203 -3.67 -3.35 -8.30
N ALA A 204 -4.29 -3.00 -9.42
CA ALA A 204 -3.64 -2.98 -10.73
C ALA A 204 -3.76 -1.56 -11.30
N ALA A 205 -2.65 -1.03 -11.81
CA ALA A 205 -2.56 0.29 -12.40
C ALA A 205 -2.06 0.15 -13.84
N PHE A 206 -2.77 0.77 -14.78
CA PHE A 206 -2.41 0.77 -16.19
C PHE A 206 -1.83 2.12 -16.56
N PHE A 207 -0.67 2.10 -17.20
CA PHE A 207 -0.03 3.29 -17.73
C PHE A 207 0.11 3.15 -19.24
N SER A 208 -0.14 4.22 -19.98
CA SER A 208 0.13 4.27 -21.41
C SER A 208 0.66 5.63 -21.85
N LYS A 209 1.37 5.66 -22.99
CA LYS A 209 1.66 6.88 -23.76
C LYS A 209 0.52 7.30 -24.67
N LYS A 210 -0.40 6.39 -24.99
CA LYS A 210 -1.55 6.66 -25.83
C LYS A 210 -2.80 6.57 -24.98
N TYR A 211 -3.63 7.61 -25.06
CA TYR A 211 -4.96 7.55 -24.49
C TYR A 211 -5.90 8.46 -25.27
N ASN A 212 -6.93 7.86 -25.84
CA ASN A 212 -7.94 8.55 -26.64
C ASN A 212 -9.28 8.50 -25.91
N SER A 213 -9.38 9.20 -24.78
CA SER A 213 -10.65 9.35 -24.07
C SER A 213 -10.68 10.66 -23.32
N ASP A 214 -11.88 11.23 -23.18
CA ASP A 214 -12.15 12.48 -22.44
C ASP A 214 -12.09 12.29 -20.90
N ARG A 215 -11.57 11.15 -20.42
CA ARG A 215 -11.41 10.91 -18.97
C ARG A 215 -10.16 11.61 -18.47
N ILE A 216 -10.24 12.04 -17.23
CA ILE A 216 -9.11 12.61 -16.51
C ILE A 216 -8.03 11.55 -16.34
N ILE A 217 -6.80 11.89 -16.73
CA ILE A 217 -5.61 11.05 -16.55
C ILE A 217 -4.53 11.82 -15.79
N LEU A 218 -3.58 11.08 -15.21
CA LEU A 218 -2.48 11.65 -14.44
C LEU A 218 -1.16 11.43 -15.18
N GLU A 219 -0.52 12.50 -15.65
CA GLU A 219 0.80 12.45 -16.26
C GLU A 219 1.89 12.63 -15.20
N ILE A 220 2.79 11.64 -15.05
CA ILE A 220 3.94 11.76 -14.14
C ILE A 220 4.92 12.79 -14.70
N GLN A 221 5.12 13.89 -13.96
CA GLN A 221 6.09 14.92 -14.30
C GLN A 221 7.49 14.50 -13.84
N PHE A 222 7.60 14.04 -12.60
CA PHE A 222 8.82 13.44 -12.06
C PHE A 222 8.51 12.53 -10.87
N ALA A 223 9.48 11.67 -10.57
CA ALA A 223 9.53 10.85 -9.37
C ALA A 223 10.90 11.02 -8.70
N GLU A 224 10.93 11.07 -7.36
CA GLU A 224 12.12 11.31 -6.55
C GLU A 224 12.13 10.40 -5.33
N SER A 225 13.31 9.87 -5.01
CA SER A 225 13.57 9.02 -3.85
C SER A 225 14.55 9.69 -2.91
N PHE A 226 14.29 9.62 -1.62
CA PHE A 226 15.17 10.18 -0.59
C PHE A 226 15.30 9.23 0.60
N LEU A 227 16.53 8.83 0.89
CA LEU A 227 16.89 8.03 2.07
C LEU A 227 17.36 8.95 3.20
N PHE A 228 16.76 8.84 4.38
CA PHE A 228 17.19 9.62 5.55
C PHE A 228 18.43 8.97 6.20
N GLU A 229 19.35 9.78 6.71
CA GLU A 229 20.53 9.29 7.43
C GLU A 229 20.14 8.60 8.76
N ASP A 230 20.89 7.56 9.14
CA ASP A 230 20.76 6.83 10.42
C ASP A 230 19.33 6.40 10.82
N SER A 231 18.52 6.07 9.82
CA SER A 231 17.08 5.93 9.99
C SER A 231 16.55 4.49 9.97
N ALA A 232 17.43 3.48 9.83
CA ALA A 232 17.07 2.07 9.69
C ALA A 232 16.32 1.50 10.91
N LYS A 233 16.50 2.13 12.08
CA LYS A 233 15.84 1.77 13.35
C LYS A 233 14.37 2.21 13.43
N PHE A 234 13.88 3.04 12.51
CA PHE A 234 12.55 3.62 12.62
C PHE A 234 11.46 2.79 11.93
N MET A 235 11.83 2.09 10.85
CA MET A 235 10.93 1.23 10.11
C MET A 235 11.74 0.09 9.50
N GLY A 236 11.33 -1.14 9.79
CA GLY A 236 12.04 -2.33 9.36
C GLY A 236 11.12 -3.53 9.19
N TRP A 237 11.62 -4.51 8.45
CA TRP A 237 10.91 -5.75 8.14
C TRP A 237 11.95 -6.87 8.09
N LYS A 238 11.78 -7.91 8.92
CA LYS A 238 12.71 -9.06 8.98
C LYS A 238 11.95 -10.35 8.78
N ILE A 239 12.57 -11.32 8.12
CA ILE A 239 11.98 -12.65 7.95
C ILE A 239 12.34 -13.48 9.18
N GLY A 240 11.32 -13.88 9.95
CA GLY A 240 11.46 -14.80 11.08
C GLY A 240 11.00 -16.22 10.72
N ASN A 241 10.96 -17.09 11.72
CA ASN A 241 10.42 -18.45 11.58
C ASN A 241 8.89 -18.50 11.59
N ASN A 242 8.24 -17.45 12.10
CA ASN A 242 6.79 -17.37 12.31
C ASN A 242 6.18 -16.15 11.59
N GLY A 243 6.61 -15.92 10.36
CA GLY A 243 6.21 -14.80 9.53
C GLY A 243 7.23 -13.68 9.51
N PHE A 244 6.80 -12.53 9.02
CA PHE A 244 7.62 -11.35 8.89
C PHE A 244 7.43 -10.45 10.10
N GLU A 245 8.55 -10.06 10.71
CA GLU A 245 8.62 -9.28 11.93
C GLU A 245 8.79 -7.81 11.58
N MET A 246 7.76 -7.02 11.89
CA MET A 246 7.81 -5.57 11.70
C MET A 246 8.50 -4.88 12.86
N MET A 247 9.27 -3.85 12.52
CA MET A 247 9.70 -2.82 13.45
C MET A 247 9.05 -1.49 13.05
N LEU A 248 8.38 -0.82 13.98
CA LEU A 248 7.72 0.46 13.73
C LEU A 248 7.92 1.39 14.93
N SER A 249 8.83 2.36 14.79
CA SER A 249 9.13 3.30 15.87
C SER A 249 8.01 4.30 16.09
N SER A 250 7.71 4.56 17.37
CA SER A 250 6.81 5.64 17.79
C SER A 250 7.32 7.05 17.45
N GLU A 251 8.58 7.19 17.01
CA GLU A 251 9.16 8.47 16.59
C GLU A 251 8.83 8.87 15.14
N LEU A 252 8.28 7.94 14.33
CA LEU A 252 7.97 8.20 12.92
C LEU A 252 7.14 9.47 12.68
N PRO A 253 6.04 9.75 13.43
CA PRO A 253 5.27 10.98 13.25
C PRO A 253 6.15 12.25 13.40
N LYS A 254 7.04 12.26 14.40
CA LYS A 254 7.94 13.38 14.66
C LYS A 254 8.96 13.56 13.54
N ILE A 255 9.51 12.46 13.02
CA ILE A 255 10.48 12.48 11.90
C ILE A 255 9.80 12.99 10.63
N ILE A 256 8.56 12.57 10.38
CA ILE A 256 7.80 13.04 9.23
C ILE A 256 7.57 14.54 9.30
N LEU A 257 7.10 15.05 10.44
CA LEU A 257 6.83 16.47 10.65
C LEU A 257 8.11 17.34 10.55
N ASN A 258 9.20 16.90 11.18
CA ASN A 258 10.38 17.75 11.35
C ASN A 258 11.43 17.57 10.24
N SER A 259 11.40 16.45 9.51
CA SER A 259 12.43 16.11 8.53
C SER A 259 11.85 15.81 7.16
N ALA A 260 10.81 14.97 7.06
CA ALA A 260 10.27 14.59 5.76
C ALA A 260 9.50 15.71 5.07
N THR A 261 8.62 16.42 5.77
CA THR A 261 7.84 17.50 5.14
C THR A 261 8.70 18.70 4.71
N PRO A 262 9.72 19.14 5.46
CA PRO A 262 10.69 20.12 4.94
C PRO A 262 11.46 19.59 3.73
N LYS A 263 11.86 18.32 3.72
CA LYS A 263 12.57 17.71 2.59
C LYS A 263 11.69 17.61 1.34
N ALA A 264 10.42 17.25 1.50
CA ALA A 264 9.47 17.23 0.38
C ALA A 264 9.29 18.62 -0.23
N LYS A 265 9.15 19.66 0.61
CA LYS A 265 9.12 21.07 0.18
C LYS A 265 10.39 21.44 -0.59
N GLU A 266 11.57 21.08 -0.08
CA GLU A 266 12.85 21.32 -0.74
C GLU A 266 12.95 20.65 -2.12
N ILE A 267 12.52 19.39 -2.24
CA ILE A 267 12.51 18.64 -3.51
C ILE A 267 11.60 19.34 -4.53
N LEU A 268 10.38 19.70 -4.13
CA LEU A 268 9.42 20.39 -4.99
C LEU A 268 9.96 21.75 -5.47
N THR A 269 10.50 22.56 -4.56
CA THR A 269 11.10 23.86 -4.90
C THR A 269 12.29 23.70 -5.87
N LYS A 270 13.16 22.70 -5.66
CA LYS A 270 14.29 22.40 -6.57
C LYS A 270 13.84 22.00 -7.97
N LYS A 271 12.65 21.41 -8.10
CA LYS A 271 12.01 21.08 -9.38
C LYS A 271 11.21 22.24 -9.97
N GLY A 272 11.23 23.42 -9.35
CA GLY A 272 10.52 24.61 -9.81
C GLY A 272 9.01 24.57 -9.52
N ILE A 273 8.57 23.75 -8.56
CA ILE A 273 7.17 23.62 -8.18
C ILE A 273 6.92 24.41 -6.90
N ASP A 274 6.04 25.40 -6.98
CA ASP A 274 5.50 26.05 -5.78
C ASP A 274 4.50 25.11 -5.12
N ILE A 275 4.74 24.76 -3.86
CA ILE A 275 3.84 23.91 -3.08
C ILE A 275 2.43 24.49 -2.98
N SER A 276 2.27 25.81 -3.01
CA SER A 276 0.96 26.48 -2.96
C SER A 276 0.11 26.20 -4.20
N SER A 277 0.74 25.80 -5.32
CA SER A 277 0.06 25.42 -6.56
C SER A 277 -0.43 23.96 -6.58
N ILE A 278 -0.06 23.16 -5.57
CA ILE A 278 -0.46 21.75 -5.48
C ILE A 278 -1.79 21.66 -4.75
N ASN A 279 -2.86 21.56 -5.54
CA ASN A 279 -4.22 21.46 -5.03
C ASN A 279 -4.52 20.07 -4.44
N HIS A 280 -3.89 19.01 -4.96
CA HIS A 280 -4.23 17.63 -4.66
C HIS A 280 -3.06 16.85 -4.04
N TRP A 281 -3.34 16.10 -2.96
CA TRP A 281 -2.32 15.33 -2.23
C TRP A 281 -2.76 13.89 -2.02
N ALA A 282 -2.06 12.96 -2.66
CA ALA A 282 -2.20 11.53 -2.43
C ALA A 282 -1.17 11.09 -1.38
N LEU A 283 -1.57 11.00 -0.12
CA LEU A 283 -0.65 10.66 0.97
C LEU A 283 -0.85 9.22 1.39
N HIS A 284 0.23 8.45 1.51
CA HIS A 284 0.14 7.08 1.97
C HIS A 284 -0.49 7.04 3.39
N PRO A 285 -1.63 6.33 3.56
CA PRO A 285 -2.31 6.23 4.85
C PRO A 285 -1.62 5.24 5.79
N GLY A 286 -0.40 5.54 6.21
CA GLY A 286 0.41 4.68 7.09
C GLY A 286 -0.15 4.55 8.51
N GLY A 287 -1.08 5.43 8.87
CA GLY A 287 -1.74 5.52 10.17
C GLY A 287 -2.16 6.97 10.46
N ARG A 288 -3.09 7.17 11.41
CA ARG A 288 -3.61 8.51 11.72
C ARG A 288 -2.51 9.51 12.05
N ALA A 289 -1.60 9.17 12.95
CA ALA A 289 -0.53 10.07 13.37
C ALA A 289 0.42 10.47 12.22
N ILE A 290 0.60 9.58 11.23
CA ILE A 290 1.40 9.84 10.04
C ILE A 290 0.72 10.89 9.16
N LEU A 291 -0.58 10.71 8.90
CA LEU A 291 -1.38 11.68 8.15
C LEU A 291 -1.47 13.03 8.87
N ASP A 292 -1.66 13.05 10.19
CA ASP A 292 -1.69 14.28 11.01
C ASP A 292 -0.35 15.05 10.91
N SER A 293 0.78 14.34 10.90
CA SER A 293 2.12 14.91 10.77
C SER A 293 2.36 15.49 9.37
N LEU A 294 1.97 14.75 8.32
CA LEU A 294 2.03 15.25 6.95
C LEU A 294 1.15 16.48 6.74
N GLN A 295 -0.08 16.45 7.25
CA GLN A 295 -1.04 17.55 7.16
C GLN A 295 -0.44 18.83 7.77
N SER A 296 0.07 18.71 8.99
CA SER A 296 0.65 19.84 9.72
C SER A 296 1.92 20.34 9.03
N GLY A 297 2.82 19.43 8.68
CA GLY A 297 4.12 19.75 8.09
C GLY A 297 4.06 20.32 6.68
N LEU A 298 3.05 19.94 5.89
CA LEU A 298 2.77 20.46 4.55
C LEU A 298 1.72 21.59 4.56
N SER A 299 1.11 21.87 5.71
CA SER A 299 0.09 22.91 5.90
C SER A 299 -1.17 22.69 5.05
N LEU A 300 -1.66 21.45 5.02
CA LEU A 300 -2.79 21.02 4.19
C LEU A 300 -4.13 21.21 4.91
N SER A 301 -5.17 21.53 4.14
CA SER A 301 -6.55 21.55 4.65
C SER A 301 -7.08 20.13 4.91
N ASP A 302 -8.17 20.03 5.68
CA ASP A 302 -8.86 18.75 5.90
C ASP A 302 -9.40 18.16 4.58
N GLU A 303 -9.80 19.02 3.64
CA GLU A 303 -10.30 18.61 2.33
C GLU A 303 -9.20 17.96 1.49
N GLN A 304 -8.00 18.55 1.47
CA GLN A 304 -6.85 18.00 0.74
C GLN A 304 -6.42 16.64 1.28
N LEU A 305 -6.61 16.40 2.58
CA LEU A 305 -6.25 15.15 3.23
C LEU A 305 -7.36 14.08 3.16
N LYS A 306 -8.60 14.49 2.88
CA LYS A 306 -9.80 13.64 2.93
C LYS A 306 -9.64 12.32 2.16
N PRO A 307 -9.11 12.28 0.92
CA PRO A 307 -8.98 11.00 0.19
C PRO A 307 -8.11 9.98 0.93
N SER A 308 -7.02 10.44 1.53
CA SER A 308 -6.08 9.60 2.28
C SER A 308 -6.69 9.12 3.60
N ARG A 309 -7.39 10.00 4.32
CA ARG A 309 -8.13 9.61 5.55
C ARG A 309 -9.27 8.64 5.25
N ASP A 310 -9.98 8.81 4.14
CA ASP A 310 -11.08 7.93 3.77
C ASP A 310 -10.56 6.51 3.44
N VAL A 311 -9.40 6.38 2.78
CA VAL A 311 -8.78 5.06 2.57
C VAL A 311 -8.36 4.45 3.90
N LEU A 312 -7.69 5.20 4.78
CA LEU A 312 -7.33 4.70 6.11
C LEU A 312 -8.57 4.20 6.86
N LYS A 313 -9.62 5.01 6.88
CA LYS A 313 -10.86 4.74 7.61
C LYS A 313 -11.54 3.46 7.14
N ASN A 314 -11.61 3.24 5.82
CA ASN A 314 -12.38 2.15 5.23
C ASN A 314 -11.55 0.90 4.93
N ASN A 315 -10.22 0.98 4.91
CA ASN A 315 -9.39 -0.14 4.49
C ASN A 315 -8.25 -0.46 5.46
N GLY A 316 -7.90 0.47 6.35
CA GLY A 316 -6.65 0.40 7.11
C GLY A 316 -5.43 0.67 6.24
N ASN A 317 -4.26 0.24 6.72
CA ASN A 317 -3.01 0.33 5.99
C ASN A 317 -2.78 -0.97 5.18
N LEU A 318 -2.92 -0.88 3.86
CA LEU A 318 -2.69 -1.96 2.90
C LEU A 318 -1.23 -2.03 2.43
N SER A 319 -0.29 -1.53 3.23
CA SER A 319 1.12 -1.36 2.84
C SER A 319 1.23 -0.63 1.49
N SER A 320 2.03 -1.14 0.55
CA SER A 320 2.29 -0.53 -0.77
C SER A 320 1.04 -0.30 -1.61
N VAL A 321 -0.02 -1.10 -1.41
CA VAL A 321 -1.28 -1.00 -2.16
C VAL A 321 -2.08 0.26 -1.76
N SER A 322 -1.88 0.78 -0.55
CA SER A 322 -2.69 1.86 0.00
C SER A 322 -2.67 3.13 -0.87
N ILE A 323 -1.51 3.49 -1.41
CA ILE A 323 -1.38 4.70 -2.22
C ILE A 323 -2.14 4.58 -3.55
N LEU A 324 -2.28 3.36 -4.09
CA LEU A 324 -3.05 3.10 -5.30
C LEU A 324 -4.56 3.27 -5.04
N PHE A 325 -5.04 2.89 -3.85
CA PHE A 325 -6.43 3.19 -3.43
C PHE A 325 -6.68 4.69 -3.30
N VAL A 326 -5.70 5.46 -2.78
CA VAL A 326 -5.82 6.92 -2.70
C VAL A 326 -5.84 7.55 -4.08
N LEU A 327 -4.93 7.16 -4.98
CA LEU A 327 -4.89 7.66 -6.35
C LEU A 327 -6.15 7.28 -7.15
N LYS A 328 -6.71 6.09 -6.94
CA LYS A 328 -8.00 5.69 -7.53
C LYS A 328 -9.13 6.65 -7.14
N LYS A 329 -9.20 7.10 -5.88
CA LYS A 329 -10.20 8.09 -5.47
C LYS A 329 -10.09 9.39 -6.26
N PHE A 330 -8.89 9.84 -6.59
CA PHE A 330 -8.68 11.02 -7.43
C PHE A 330 -9.14 10.80 -8.86
N LEU A 331 -8.86 9.63 -9.44
CA LEU A 331 -9.31 9.27 -10.79
C LEU A 331 -10.84 9.12 -10.91
N GLU A 332 -11.53 8.74 -9.84
CA GLU A 332 -12.98 8.45 -9.87
C GLU A 332 -13.87 9.56 -9.30
N ASN A 333 -13.43 10.30 -8.29
CA ASN A 333 -14.33 11.01 -7.38
C ASN A 333 -13.85 12.39 -6.92
N VAL A 334 -12.88 13.00 -7.60
CA VAL A 334 -12.39 14.34 -7.26
C VAL A 334 -12.56 15.28 -8.44
N ASN A 335 -12.96 16.53 -8.17
CA ASN A 335 -12.98 17.64 -9.13
C ASN A 335 -11.55 18.04 -9.52
N LEU A 336 -10.79 17.10 -10.10
CA LEU A 336 -9.53 17.36 -10.75
C LEU A 336 -9.81 18.27 -11.96
N LYS A 337 -9.08 19.38 -12.06
CA LYS A 337 -9.13 20.25 -13.24
C LYS A 337 -7.90 20.02 -14.07
N LYS A 338 -8.05 20.14 -15.39
CA LYS A 338 -6.92 20.13 -16.31
C LYS A 338 -5.84 21.11 -15.83
N ASP A 339 -4.58 20.69 -15.94
CA ASP A 339 -3.39 21.39 -15.50
C ASP A 339 -3.19 21.49 -13.97
N ASP A 340 -4.07 20.94 -13.14
CA ASP A 340 -3.82 20.81 -11.70
C ASP A 340 -2.61 19.91 -11.42
N TYR A 341 -1.91 20.18 -10.32
CA TYR A 341 -0.90 19.28 -9.78
C TYR A 341 -1.47 18.37 -8.69
N LEU A 342 -1.05 17.11 -8.72
CA LEU A 342 -1.27 16.13 -7.67
C LEU A 342 0.06 15.57 -7.21
N CYS A 343 0.37 15.69 -5.92
CA CYS A 343 1.60 15.16 -5.33
C CYS A 343 1.31 13.91 -4.51
N ALA A 344 2.00 12.81 -4.82
CA ALA A 344 1.93 11.56 -4.06
C ALA A 344 3.17 11.38 -3.20
N ILE A 345 3.00 11.05 -1.91
CA ILE A 345 4.11 10.79 -0.98
C ILE A 345 3.85 9.49 -0.20
N ALA A 346 4.87 8.64 -0.13
CA ALA A 346 4.86 7.42 0.67
C ALA A 346 6.21 7.21 1.39
N PHE A 347 6.18 6.42 2.46
CA PHE A 347 7.37 6.10 3.25
C PHE A 347 7.58 4.59 3.33
N GLY A 348 8.84 4.15 3.35
CA GLY A 348 9.21 2.74 3.45
C GLY A 348 10.39 2.53 4.40
N PRO A 349 10.79 1.26 4.64
CA PRO A 349 11.98 0.93 5.43
C PRO A 349 13.20 1.68 4.92
N GLY A 350 14.03 2.16 5.84
CA GLY A 350 15.16 3.01 5.49
C GLY A 350 15.50 3.98 6.60
N LEU A 351 14.61 4.86 7.07
CA LEU A 351 13.37 5.39 6.49
C LEU A 351 13.66 5.98 5.09
N THR A 352 12.82 5.63 4.12
CA THR A 352 12.88 6.17 2.75
C THR A 352 11.59 6.95 2.48
N MET A 353 11.67 8.07 1.76
CA MET A 353 10.54 8.81 1.22
C MET A 353 10.55 8.72 -0.30
N GLU A 354 9.41 8.34 -0.87
CA GLU A 354 9.16 8.40 -2.31
C GLU A 354 8.14 9.51 -2.58
N LEU A 355 8.42 10.32 -3.59
CA LEU A 355 7.58 11.44 -4.01
C LEU A 355 7.36 11.37 -5.53
N VAL A 356 6.11 11.39 -5.96
CA VAL A 356 5.74 11.44 -7.39
C VAL A 356 4.82 12.63 -7.62
N LEU A 357 5.21 13.52 -8.54
CA LEU A 357 4.35 14.62 -8.97
C LEU A 357 3.65 14.26 -10.27
N PHE A 358 2.33 14.43 -10.27
CA PHE A 358 1.47 14.28 -11.44
C PHE A 358 0.92 15.63 -11.87
N LYS A 359 0.66 15.75 -13.17
CA LYS A 359 -0.16 16.80 -13.76
C LYS A 359 -1.43 16.18 -14.32
N VAL A 360 -2.57 16.82 -14.08
CA VAL A 360 -3.86 16.41 -14.62
C VAL A 360 -3.94 16.81 -16.09
N VAL A 361 -4.24 15.86 -16.98
CA VAL A 361 -4.33 16.07 -18.44
C VAL A 361 -5.74 15.89 -18.94
#